data_AF-A0A9W6DFI0-F1
#
_entry.id   AF-A0A9W6DFI0-F1
#
_cell.length_a   1.000
_cell.length_b   1.000
_cell.length_c   1.000
_cell.angle_alpha   90.00
_cell.angle_beta   90.00
_cell.angle_gamma   90.00
#
_symmetry.space_group_name_H-M   'P 1'
#
loop_
_entity.id
_entity.type
_entity.pdbx_description
1 polymer ?
#
loop_
_entity_poly.entity_id
_entity_poly.type
_entity_poly.pdbx_seq_one_letter_code
_entity_poly.pdbx_strand_id
1 'polypeptide(L)'
;MIDDTVKTYQNRVVNAGREQLLLITYELFLKEIDKSIEAIDNRNEDAYNQNMVKVHKYHRELTDNLDMSYEISRNLLSLYIYINKLLIKSSIKFDKEPLIEVKKIANILFEGFNQAAQGQNNQSLIKNSQTLYAGLTYGRGTLNETIIDGNRSRGFKA
;
A
#
# COMPACT_ATOMS: atom_id res chain seq x y z
N MET A 1 19.24 -9.84 -4.18
CA MET A 1 18.53 -8.57 -4.48
C MET A 1 17.07 -8.76 -4.90
N ILE A 2 16.71 -9.55 -5.94
CA ILE A 2 15.27 -9.77 -6.28
C ILE A 2 14.51 -10.43 -5.13
N ASP A 3 15.13 -11.43 -4.50
CA ASP A 3 14.54 -12.23 -3.41
C ASP A 3 14.26 -11.41 -2.13
N ASP A 4 15.13 -10.44 -1.81
CA ASP A 4 14.97 -9.56 -0.64
C ASP A 4 13.77 -8.62 -0.78
N THR A 5 13.54 -8.10 -2.00
CA THR A 5 12.39 -7.22 -2.26
C THR A 5 11.07 -8.00 -2.23
N VAL A 6 11.03 -9.20 -2.82
CA VAL A 6 9.84 -10.06 -2.81
C VAL A 6 9.47 -10.45 -1.38
N LYS A 7 10.46 -10.86 -0.56
CA LYS A 7 10.26 -11.17 0.86
C LYS A 7 9.75 -9.96 1.65
N THR A 8 10.27 -8.76 1.36
CA THR A 8 9.79 -7.52 2.01
C THR A 8 8.32 -7.24 1.73
N TYR A 9 7.87 -7.37 0.47
CA TYR A 9 6.45 -7.19 0.13
C TYR A 9 5.57 -8.29 0.74
N GLN A 10 6.01 -9.54 0.72
CA GLN A 10 5.28 -10.65 1.34
C GLN A 10 5.07 -10.43 2.85
N ASN A 11 6.13 -10.04 3.57
CA ASN A 11 6.04 -9.73 5.00
C ASN A 11 5.12 -8.53 5.30
N ARG A 12 5.12 -7.51 4.42
CA ARG A 12 4.20 -6.37 4.53
C ARG A 12 2.75 -6.80 4.31
N VAL A 13 2.48 -7.63 3.31
CA VAL A 13 1.11 -8.13 3.01
C VAL A 13 0.54 -8.94 4.16
N VAL A 14 1.32 -9.83 4.78
CA VAL A 14 0.87 -10.69 5.89
C VAL A 14 0.44 -9.89 7.13
N ASN A 15 1.07 -8.73 7.36
CA ASN A 15 0.81 -7.88 8.53
C ASN A 15 -0.07 -6.64 8.21
N ALA A 16 -0.53 -6.51 6.96
CA ALA A 16 -1.20 -5.30 6.50
C ALA A 16 -2.68 -5.24 6.91
N GLY A 17 -3.10 -4.09 7.45
CA GLY A 17 -4.52 -3.70 7.49
C GLY A 17 -5.06 -3.42 6.08
N ARG A 18 -6.39 -3.33 5.92
CA ARG A 18 -7.05 -3.09 4.61
C ARG A 18 -6.47 -1.90 3.84
N GLU A 19 -6.16 -0.81 4.51
CA GLU A 19 -5.57 0.39 3.91
C GLU A 19 -4.13 0.16 3.42
N GLN A 20 -3.33 -0.58 4.20
CA GLN A 20 -1.94 -0.89 3.83
C GLN A 20 -1.88 -1.85 2.64
N LEU A 21 -2.83 -2.78 2.52
CA LEU A 21 -2.93 -3.68 1.37
C LEU A 21 -3.24 -2.92 0.07
N LEU A 22 -4.11 -1.90 0.14
CA LEU A 22 -4.38 -1.00 -0.99
C LEU A 22 -3.10 -0.29 -1.45
N LEU A 23 -2.36 0.30 -0.50
CA LEU A 23 -1.10 1.00 -0.81
C LEU A 23 -0.06 0.06 -1.43
N ILE A 24 0.10 -1.15 -0.88
CA ILE A 24 1.00 -2.16 -1.44
C ILE A 24 0.59 -2.54 -2.87
N THR A 25 -0.71 -2.66 -3.15
CA THR A 25 -1.21 -2.99 -4.48
C THR A 25 -0.86 -1.89 -5.49
N TYR A 26 -1.00 -0.62 -5.09
CA TYR A 26 -0.55 0.52 -5.90
C TYR A 26 0.97 0.54 -6.12
N GLU A 27 1.78 0.29 -5.08
CA GLU A 27 3.24 0.21 -5.20
C GLU A 27 3.65 -0.88 -6.21
N LEU A 28 3.03 -2.05 -6.14
CA LEU A 28 3.29 -3.16 -7.08
C LEU A 28 2.84 -2.81 -8.49
N PHE A 29 1.67 -2.18 -8.64
CA PHE A 29 1.17 -1.70 -9.93
C PHE A 29 2.13 -0.73 -10.60
N LEU A 30 2.59 0.30 -9.87
CA LEU A 30 3.57 1.28 -10.34
C LEU A 30 4.91 0.62 -10.72
N LYS A 31 5.39 -0.32 -9.90
CA LYS A 31 6.63 -1.07 -10.16
C LYS A 31 6.55 -1.88 -11.46
N GLU A 32 5.43 -2.54 -11.74
CA GLU A 32 5.29 -3.30 -12.99
C GLU A 32 5.08 -2.39 -14.20
N ILE A 33 4.50 -1.20 -14.04
CA ILE A 33 4.48 -0.18 -15.10
C ILE A 33 5.91 0.25 -15.45
N ASP A 34 6.75 0.50 -14.45
CA ASP A 34 8.15 0.91 -14.67
C ASP A 34 8.95 -0.16 -15.42
N LYS A 35 8.79 -1.42 -15.05
CA LYS A 35 9.39 -2.54 -15.79
C LYS A 35 8.85 -2.68 -17.21
N SER A 36 7.58 -2.34 -17.44
CA SER A 36 6.98 -2.36 -18.77
C SER A 36 7.56 -1.24 -19.65
N ILE A 37 7.77 -0.05 -19.10
CA ILE A 37 8.44 1.06 -19.78
C ILE A 37 9.90 0.68 -20.11
N GLU A 38 10.63 0.13 -19.15
CA GLU A 38 12.02 -0.33 -19.34
C GLU A 38 12.11 -1.42 -20.43
N ALA A 39 11.14 -2.33 -20.48
CA ALA A 39 11.07 -3.36 -21.51
C ALA A 39 10.86 -2.76 -22.91
N ILE A 40 10.03 -1.73 -23.06
CA ILE A 40 9.87 -0.99 -24.32
C ILE A 40 11.17 -0.32 -24.73
N ASP A 41 11.85 0.36 -23.79
CA ASP A 41 13.11 1.06 -24.05
C ASP A 41 14.21 0.09 -24.51
N ASN A 42 14.22 -1.12 -23.96
CA ASN A 42 15.12 -2.21 -24.34
C ASN A 42 14.65 -3.01 -25.57
N ARG A 43 13.51 -2.63 -26.18
CA ARG A 43 12.84 -3.36 -27.29
C ARG A 43 12.61 -4.84 -26.99
N ASN A 44 12.34 -5.18 -25.73
CA ASN A 44 12.08 -6.54 -25.28
C ASN A 44 10.56 -6.76 -25.13
N GLU A 45 9.94 -7.24 -26.20
CA GLU A 45 8.50 -7.45 -26.27
C GLU A 45 8.01 -8.58 -25.35
N ASP A 46 8.81 -9.64 -25.18
CA ASP A 46 8.48 -10.74 -24.26
C ASP A 46 8.41 -10.26 -22.80
N ALA A 47 9.41 -9.48 -22.37
CA ALA A 47 9.43 -8.91 -21.03
C ALA A 47 8.28 -7.91 -20.84
N TYR A 48 7.99 -7.09 -21.85
CA TYR A 48 6.84 -6.18 -21.83
C TYR A 48 5.53 -6.94 -21.62
N ASN A 49 5.27 -7.97 -22.42
CA ASN A 49 4.05 -8.77 -22.33
C ASN A 49 3.90 -9.44 -20.95
N GLN A 50 4.99 -10.01 -20.42
CA GLN A 50 5.00 -10.62 -19.08
C GLN A 50 4.69 -9.60 -17.97
N ASN A 51 5.23 -8.39 -18.06
CA ASN A 51 4.97 -7.33 -17.08
C ASN A 51 3.55 -6.78 -17.23
N MET A 52 3.06 -6.59 -18.46
CA MET A 52 1.70 -6.12 -18.73
C MET A 52 0.61 -7.05 -18.19
N VAL A 53 0.82 -8.37 -18.21
CA VAL A 53 -0.10 -9.32 -17.55
C VAL A 53 -0.25 -8.99 -16.05
N LYS A 54 0.84 -8.63 -15.38
CA LYS A 54 0.80 -8.25 -13.95
C LYS A 54 0.19 -6.87 -13.75
N VAL A 55 0.49 -5.91 -14.63
CA VAL A 55 -0.15 -4.58 -14.62
C VAL A 55 -1.67 -4.71 -14.70
N HIS A 56 -2.18 -5.49 -15.64
CA HIS A 56 -3.62 -5.76 -15.77
C HIS A 56 -4.20 -6.49 -14.56
N LYS A 57 -3.45 -7.43 -13.97
CA LYS A 57 -3.87 -8.11 -12.75
C LYS A 57 -4.08 -7.13 -11.60
N TYR A 58 -3.07 -6.31 -11.28
CA TYR A 58 -3.19 -5.34 -10.19
C TYR A 58 -4.24 -4.27 -10.46
N HIS A 59 -4.37 -3.81 -11.71
CA HIS A 59 -5.44 -2.88 -12.09
C HIS A 59 -6.84 -3.47 -11.86
N ARG A 60 -7.04 -4.74 -12.21
CA ARG A 60 -8.29 -5.46 -11.94
C ARG A 60 -8.57 -5.54 -10.45
N GLU A 61 -7.59 -5.95 -9.65
CA GLU A 61 -7.73 -6.00 -8.19
C GLU A 61 -8.16 -4.64 -7.62
N LEU A 62 -7.54 -3.53 -8.06
CA LEU A 62 -7.92 -2.19 -7.61
C LEU A 62 -9.36 -1.81 -8.00
N THR A 63 -9.83 -2.29 -9.16
CA THR A 63 -11.17 -2.00 -9.68
C THR A 63 -12.23 -2.86 -8.99
N ASP A 64 -11.97 -4.16 -8.82
CA ASP A 64 -12.92 -5.12 -8.24
C ASP A 64 -13.12 -4.90 -6.74
N ASN A 65 -12.11 -4.37 -6.04
CA ASN A 65 -12.19 -4.05 -4.61
C ASN A 65 -12.92 -2.72 -4.31
N LEU A 66 -13.45 -2.05 -5.33
CA LEU A 66 -14.12 -0.76 -5.15
C LEU A 66 -15.55 -0.94 -4.62
N ASP A 67 -15.83 -0.39 -3.43
CA ASP A 67 -17.17 -0.41 -2.85
C ASP A 67 -18.06 0.67 -3.46
N MET A 68 -19.02 0.25 -4.30
CA MET A 68 -19.93 1.13 -5.03
C MET A 68 -21.02 1.78 -4.18
N SER A 69 -21.10 1.49 -2.88
CA SER A 69 -21.98 2.19 -1.94
C SER A 69 -21.54 3.63 -1.67
N TYR A 70 -20.24 3.93 -1.85
CA TYR A 70 -19.70 5.28 -1.70
C TYR A 70 -19.79 6.09 -2.99
N GLU A 71 -20.16 7.37 -2.90
CA GLU A 71 -20.30 8.25 -4.06
C GLU A 71 -18.98 8.44 -4.83
N ILE A 72 -17.85 8.55 -4.11
CA ILE A 72 -16.52 8.72 -4.69
C ILE A 72 -16.10 7.55 -5.60
N SER A 73 -16.65 6.36 -5.37
CA SER A 73 -16.35 5.16 -6.14
C SER A 73 -16.73 5.30 -7.61
N ARG A 74 -17.79 6.05 -7.94
CA ARG A 74 -18.13 6.30 -9.36
C ARG A 74 -17.06 7.10 -10.10
N ASN A 75 -16.44 8.06 -9.41
CA ASN A 75 -15.36 8.86 -9.97
C ASN A 75 -14.08 8.03 -10.13
N LEU A 76 -13.74 7.22 -9.11
CA LEU A 76 -12.61 6.30 -9.17
C LEU A 76 -12.77 5.26 -10.28
N LEU A 77 -13.95 4.67 -10.44
CA LEU A 77 -14.24 3.72 -11.52
C LEU A 77 -14.04 4.35 -12.89
N SER A 78 -14.50 5.59 -13.08
CA SER A 78 -14.31 6.33 -14.34
C SER A 78 -12.82 6.53 -14.67
N LEU A 79 -12.02 6.83 -13.66
CA LEU A 79 -10.57 6.97 -13.80
C LEU A 79 -9.88 5.63 -14.09
N TYR A 80 -10.31 4.55 -13.44
CA TYR A 80 -9.83 3.20 -13.73
C TYR A 80 -10.18 2.75 -15.15
N ILE A 81 -11.37 3.05 -15.65
CA ILE A 81 -11.73 2.80 -17.06
C ILE A 81 -10.80 3.58 -18.00
N TYR A 82 -10.45 4.83 -17.67
CA TYR A 82 -9.51 5.61 -18.46
C TYR A 82 -8.09 5.00 -18.45
N ILE A 83 -7.60 4.59 -17.28
CA ILE A 83 -6.33 3.85 -17.15
C ILE A 83 -6.34 2.60 -18.03
N ASN A 84 -7.41 1.80 -18.01
CA ASN A 84 -7.49 0.60 -18.85
C ASN A 84 -7.40 0.92 -20.35
N LYS A 85 -8.01 2.03 -20.80
CA LYS A 85 -7.91 2.49 -22.20
C LYS A 85 -6.46 2.83 -22.58
N LEU A 86 -5.72 3.48 -21.68
CA LEU A 86 -4.31 3.80 -21.89
C LEU A 86 -3.43 2.55 -21.90
N LEU A 87 -3.68 1.58 -21.01
CA LEU A 87 -2.99 0.29 -21.00
C LEU A 87 -3.15 -0.44 -22.33
N ILE A 88 -4.39 -0.56 -22.83
CA ILE A 88 -4.69 -1.16 -24.13
C ILE A 88 -3.99 -0.40 -25.26
N LYS A 89 -4.02 0.94 -25.22
CA LYS A 89 -3.35 1.79 -26.23
C LYS A 89 -1.85 1.56 -26.25
N SER A 90 -1.21 1.41 -25.08
CA SER A 90 0.22 1.05 -24.99
C SER A 90 0.47 -0.30 -25.63
N SER A 91 -0.33 -1.32 -25.32
CA SER A 91 -0.12 -2.68 -25.85
C SER A 91 -0.30 -2.76 -27.36
N ILE A 92 -1.30 -2.07 -27.93
CA ILE A 92 -1.52 -2.06 -29.39
C ILE A 92 -0.38 -1.35 -30.12
N LYS A 93 0.15 -0.26 -29.54
CA LYS A 93 1.16 0.58 -30.20
C LYS A 93 2.59 0.22 -29.85
N PHE A 94 2.79 -0.66 -28.86
CA PHE A 94 4.08 -0.89 -28.20
C PHE A 94 4.77 0.44 -27.83
N ASP A 95 4.01 1.33 -27.20
CA ASP A 95 4.41 2.71 -26.91
C ASP A 95 4.38 2.97 -25.40
N LYS A 96 5.42 3.66 -24.90
CA LYS A 96 5.58 3.99 -23.49
C LYS A 96 4.82 5.24 -23.07
N GLU A 97 4.49 6.14 -23.99
CA GLU A 97 3.81 7.40 -23.64
C GLU A 97 2.48 7.18 -22.89
N PRO A 98 1.59 6.25 -23.31
CA PRO A 98 0.39 5.95 -22.53
C PRO A 98 0.69 5.38 -21.14
N LEU A 99 1.78 4.61 -20.97
CA LEU A 99 2.18 4.07 -19.65
C LEU A 99 2.71 5.17 -18.73
N ILE A 100 3.44 6.15 -19.28
CA ILE A 100 3.90 7.32 -18.52
C ILE A 100 2.69 8.10 -17.99
N GLU A 101 1.64 8.25 -18.79
CA GLU A 101 0.40 8.88 -18.36
C GLU A 101 -0.32 8.08 -17.27
N VAL A 102 -0.45 6.75 -17.43
CA VAL A 102 -0.99 5.87 -16.38
C VAL A 102 -0.21 6.02 -15.09
N LYS A 103 1.13 6.03 -15.16
CA LYS A 103 2.01 6.19 -14.00
C LYS A 103 1.73 7.50 -13.25
N LYS A 104 1.55 8.62 -13.97
CA LYS A 104 1.22 9.92 -13.36
C LYS A 104 -0.09 9.86 -12.59
N ILE A 105 -1.14 9.31 -13.21
CA ILE A 105 -2.46 9.18 -12.58
C ILE A 105 -2.38 8.28 -11.33
N ALA A 106 -1.73 7.13 -11.46
CA ALA A 106 -1.59 6.17 -10.38
C ALA A 106 -0.79 6.72 -9.20
N ASN A 107 0.24 7.55 -9.44
CA ASN A 107 0.98 8.23 -8.38
C ASN A 107 0.12 9.23 -7.62
N ILE A 108 -0.69 10.04 -8.31
CA ILE A 108 -1.60 11.00 -7.66
C ILE A 108 -2.60 10.26 -6.74
N LEU A 109 -3.16 9.15 -7.23
CA LEU A 109 -4.06 8.31 -6.43
C LEU A 109 -3.34 7.70 -5.24
N PHE A 110 -2.15 7.13 -5.45
CA PHE A 110 -1.34 6.53 -4.40
C PHE A 110 -1.01 7.55 -3.29
N GLU A 111 -0.58 8.75 -3.65
CA GLU A 111 -0.31 9.83 -2.69
C GLU A 111 -1.58 10.22 -1.91
N GLY A 112 -2.71 10.37 -2.59
CA GLY A 112 -4.00 10.68 -1.96
C GLY A 112 -4.43 9.60 -0.96
N PHE A 113 -4.34 8.32 -1.33
CA PHE A 113 -4.65 7.21 -0.43
C PHE A 113 -3.65 7.08 0.72
N ASN A 114 -2.36 7.37 0.47
CA ASN A 114 -1.34 7.35 1.51
C ASN A 114 -1.60 8.44 2.56
N GLN A 115 -1.96 9.65 2.13
CA GLN A 115 -2.36 10.73 3.04
C GLN A 115 -3.65 10.37 3.81
N ALA A 116 -4.64 9.77 3.15
CA ALA A 116 -5.87 9.33 3.80
C ALA A 116 -5.60 8.27 4.89
N ALA A 117 -4.74 7.30 4.61
CA ALA A 117 -4.34 6.27 5.58
C ALA A 117 -3.54 6.86 6.76
N GLN A 118 -2.76 7.92 6.53
CA GLN A 118 -2.07 8.64 7.60
C GLN A 118 -3.02 9.47 8.47
N GLY A 119 -4.04 10.10 7.88
CA GLY A 119 -5.03 10.91 8.59
C GLY A 119 -5.89 10.12 9.59
N GLN A 120 -6.05 8.81 9.38
CA GLN A 120 -6.73 7.89 10.30
C GLN A 120 -5.91 7.61 11.58
N ASN A 121 -4.59 7.86 11.58
CA ASN A 121 -3.73 7.67 12.77
C ASN A 121 -3.91 8.75 13.84
N ASN A 122 -4.77 9.77 13.63
CA ASN A 122 -5.11 10.76 14.66
C ASN A 122 -6.14 10.25 15.69
N GLN A 123 -6.67 9.04 15.53
CA GLN A 123 -7.26 8.30 16.63
C GLN A 123 -6.35 7.13 16.96
N SER A 124 -5.45 7.33 17.93
CA SER A 124 -4.89 6.20 18.67
C SER A 124 -6.05 5.38 19.23
N LEU A 125 -6.39 4.27 18.55
CA LEU A 125 -7.34 3.26 19.05
C LEU A 125 -6.78 2.57 20.31
N ILE A 126 -5.50 2.80 20.61
CA ILE A 126 -4.84 2.31 21.79
C ILE A 126 -4.93 3.37 22.89
N LYS A 127 -6.10 3.47 23.55
CA LYS A 127 -6.24 4.25 24.79
C LYS A 127 -5.48 3.62 25.98
N ASN A 128 -5.00 2.38 25.84
CA ASN A 128 -4.41 1.56 26.90
C ASN A 128 -3.15 0.80 26.47
N SER A 129 -2.30 1.31 25.57
CA SER A 129 -0.94 0.77 25.46
C SER A 129 -0.24 1.32 26.67
N GLN A 130 0.01 0.46 27.64
CA GLN A 130 1.05 0.73 28.62
C GLN A 130 2.31 1.08 27.81
N THR A 131 2.66 2.37 27.80
CA THR A 131 3.98 2.81 27.40
C THR A 131 4.94 2.08 28.32
N LEU A 132 5.60 1.04 27.80
CA LEU A 132 6.74 0.44 28.47
C LEU A 132 7.79 1.54 28.59
N TYR A 133 7.81 2.22 29.73
CA TYR A 133 8.92 3.08 30.09
C TYR A 133 10.04 2.13 30.48
N ALA A 134 10.92 1.82 29.54
CA ALA A 134 12.20 1.21 29.84
C ALA A 134 12.94 2.20 30.74
N GLY A 135 12.75 2.06 32.05
CA GLY A 135 13.29 2.95 33.05
C GLY A 135 14.79 3.00 32.89
N LEU A 136 15.32 4.19 32.61
CA LEU A 136 16.68 4.52 33.01
C LEU A 136 16.70 4.52 34.55
N THR A 137 16.80 3.35 35.14
CA THR A 137 17.14 3.20 36.56
C THR A 137 18.21 2.13 36.64
N TYR A 138 19.40 2.60 36.96
CA TYR A 138 20.65 1.88 36.86
C TYR A 138 20.67 0.63 37.75
N GLY A 139 21.07 -0.49 37.17
CA GLY A 139 21.42 -1.71 37.89
C GLY A 139 22.27 -2.59 36.97
N ARG A 140 23.55 -2.74 37.27
CA ARG A 140 24.50 -3.48 36.43
C ARG A 140 24.17 -4.98 36.49
N GLY A 141 23.39 -5.45 35.50
CA GLY A 141 23.33 -6.86 35.11
C GLY A 141 22.23 -7.71 35.75
N THR A 142 20.96 -7.35 35.59
CA THR A 142 19.81 -8.23 35.21
C THR A 142 18.52 -7.40 35.26
N LEU A 143 17.71 -7.47 34.19
CA LEU A 143 16.51 -6.66 33.95
C LEU A 143 15.41 -6.95 34.97
N ASN A 144 14.86 -5.91 35.62
CA ASN A 144 13.59 -5.98 36.35
C ASN A 144 12.62 -4.97 35.72
N GLU A 145 11.52 -5.47 35.15
CA GLU A 145 10.43 -4.63 34.65
C GLU A 145 9.48 -4.28 35.80
N THR A 146 9.33 -3.00 36.11
CA THR A 146 8.31 -2.53 37.05
C THR A 146 7.07 -2.12 36.28
N ILE A 147 6.00 -2.91 36.39
CA ILE A 147 4.68 -2.56 35.86
C ILE A 147 4.10 -1.45 36.76
N ILE A 148 4.09 -0.21 36.27
CA ILE A 148 3.37 0.88 36.93
C ILE A 148 1.89 0.73 36.55
N ASP A 149 1.13 0.08 37.42
CA ASP A 149 -0.31 -0.04 37.33
C ASP A 149 -0.96 1.32 37.66
N GLY A 150 -1.02 2.18 36.66
CA GLY A 150 -1.77 3.43 36.71
C GLY A 150 -3.26 3.12 36.67
N ASN A 151 -3.89 3.22 37.84
CA ASN A 151 -5.34 3.23 38.08
C ASN A 151 -5.98 1.88 38.48
N ARG A 152 -5.63 1.37 39.66
CA ARG A 152 -6.52 0.48 40.43
C ARG A 152 -7.48 1.30 41.30
N SER A 153 -8.54 1.83 40.70
CA SER A 153 -9.82 1.83 41.42
C SER A 153 -10.31 0.37 41.47
N ARG A 154 -9.78 -0.37 42.44
CA ARG A 154 -10.28 -1.71 42.82
C ARG A 154 -10.86 -1.59 44.22
N GLY A 155 -12.10 -1.14 44.29
CA GLY A 155 -12.86 -1.08 45.53
C GLY A 155 -14.33 -0.80 45.26
N PHE A 156 -15.21 -1.65 45.79
CA PHE A 156 -16.64 -1.39 45.86
C PHE A 156 -16.89 -0.09 46.64
N LYS A 157 -17.76 0.80 46.12
CA LYS A 157 -18.45 1.79 46.95
C LYS A 157 -19.76 1.15 47.42
N ALA A 158 -19.96 1.17 48.73
CA ALA A 158 -21.21 0.81 49.40
C ALA A 158 -22.36 1.74 49.00
#